data_AF-A0A969IL76-F1
#
_entry.id   AF-A0A969IL76-F1
#
_cell.length_a   1.000
_cell.length_b   1.000
_cell.length_c   1.000
_cell.angle_alpha   90.00
_cell.angle_beta   90.00
_cell.angle_gamma   90.00
#
_symmetry.space_group_name_H-M   'P 1'
#
loop_
_entity.id
_entity.type
_entity.pdbx_description
1 polymer ?
#
loop_
_entity_poly.entity_id
_entity_poly.type
_entity_poly.pdbx_seq_one_letter_code
_entity_poly.pdbx_strand_id
1 'polypeptide(L)'
;MKRNDVTSPPGKYRMKQDPPAQLRELYHWSLIVLHWLVVALVVAQYVTSAAMLRVHKPRQIFARPDPLDLLQNTIHIWAGLMIIVLMAIRLGLRWRFGTPQPLKGTTSWQANAARAVHFALYVTIVAQGFTGAVAVYLWWPISAAHVIVFRIFLGLVFCTWPRACGTNSF
;
A
#
# COMPACT_ATOMS: atom_id res chain seq x y z
N MET A 1 -45.37 -51.09 3.65
CA MET A 1 -43.98 -50.80 3.23
C MET A 1 -44.00 -49.65 2.21
N LYS A 2 -43.75 -48.40 2.65
CA LYS A 2 -43.04 -47.32 1.93
C LYS A 2 -43.22 -46.00 2.71
N ARG A 3 -42.16 -45.60 3.42
CA ARG A 3 -41.85 -44.19 3.69
C ARG A 3 -41.46 -43.55 2.34
N ASN A 4 -41.79 -42.28 2.14
CA ASN A 4 -40.90 -41.28 1.53
C ASN A 4 -41.50 -39.88 1.77
N ASP A 5 -40.89 -39.22 2.75
CA ASP A 5 -40.88 -37.80 3.03
C ASP A 5 -40.04 -37.09 1.95
N VAL A 6 -40.60 -36.12 1.23
CA VAL A 6 -39.87 -34.99 0.62
C VAL A 6 -40.84 -33.81 0.40
N THR A 7 -40.97 -32.92 1.38
CA THR A 7 -41.30 -31.51 1.11
C THR A 7 -40.29 -30.61 1.82
N SER A 8 -39.06 -30.56 1.29
CA SER A 8 -38.14 -29.45 1.60
C SER A 8 -38.56 -28.23 0.77
N PRO A 9 -38.81 -27.06 1.38
CA PRO A 9 -39.08 -25.84 0.63
C PRO A 9 -37.84 -25.44 -0.20
N PRO A 10 -38.02 -24.78 -1.36
CA PRO A 10 -36.88 -24.30 -2.13
C PRO A 10 -36.05 -23.37 -1.25
N GLY A 11 -34.84 -23.83 -0.95
CA GLY A 11 -33.85 -23.09 -0.21
C GLY A 11 -33.74 -21.70 -0.83
N LYS A 12 -33.73 -20.69 0.03
CA LYS A 12 -33.31 -19.33 -0.29
C LYS A 12 -31.84 -19.36 -0.70
N TYR A 13 -31.53 -19.93 -1.86
CA TYR A 13 -30.27 -19.75 -2.54
C TYR A 13 -30.26 -18.29 -2.97
N ARG A 14 -29.82 -17.44 -2.04
CA ARG A 14 -29.34 -16.09 -2.33
C ARG A 14 -28.17 -16.29 -3.28
N MET A 15 -28.48 -16.43 -4.57
CA MET A 15 -27.58 -16.19 -5.68
C MET A 15 -27.09 -14.76 -5.44
N LYS A 16 -25.95 -14.66 -4.76
CA LYS A 16 -25.19 -13.43 -4.66
C LYS A 16 -24.78 -13.18 -6.10
N GLN A 17 -25.58 -12.39 -6.83
CA GLN A 17 -25.38 -12.13 -8.25
C GLN A 17 -23.93 -11.73 -8.45
N ASP A 18 -23.16 -12.61 -9.10
CA ASP A 18 -21.80 -12.27 -9.45
C ASP A 18 -21.86 -11.10 -10.44
N PRO A 19 -21.10 -10.02 -10.21
CA PRO A 19 -21.13 -8.87 -11.09
C PRO A 19 -20.74 -9.31 -12.52
N PRO A 20 -21.35 -8.72 -13.57
CA PRO A 20 -21.08 -9.07 -14.96
C PRO A 20 -19.58 -9.06 -15.25
N ALA A 21 -19.12 -10.01 -16.09
CA ALA A 21 -17.70 -10.25 -16.36
C ALA A 21 -16.91 -8.99 -16.73
N GLN A 22 -17.55 -8.07 -17.47
CA GLN A 22 -17.01 -6.76 -17.83
C GLN A 22 -16.63 -5.90 -16.61
N LEU A 23 -17.45 -5.88 -15.55
CA LEU A 23 -17.13 -5.14 -14.32
C LEU A 23 -15.96 -5.76 -13.55
N ARG A 24 -15.82 -7.09 -13.60
CA ARG A 24 -14.69 -7.79 -12.96
C ARG A 24 -13.37 -7.49 -13.68
N GLU A 25 -13.40 -7.44 -15.00
CA GLU A 25 -12.25 -7.10 -15.83
C GLU A 25 -11.80 -5.65 -15.62
N LEU A 26 -12.73 -4.68 -15.70
CA LEU A 26 -12.46 -3.26 -15.45
C LEU A 26 -11.88 -3.01 -14.05
N TYR A 27 -12.40 -3.70 -13.03
CA TYR A 27 -11.87 -3.64 -11.67
C TYR A 27 -10.42 -4.17 -11.60
N HIS A 28 -10.14 -5.31 -12.22
CA HIS A 28 -8.81 -5.91 -12.19
C HIS A 28 -7.75 -4.98 -12.83
N TRP A 29 -8.10 -4.36 -13.96
CA TRP A 29 -7.27 -3.33 -14.59
C TRP A 29 -7.08 -2.10 -13.71
N SER A 30 -8.17 -1.61 -13.10
CA SER A 30 -8.11 -0.46 -12.19
C SER A 30 -7.15 -0.70 -11.02
N LEU A 31 -7.14 -1.91 -10.45
CA LEU A 31 -6.20 -2.26 -9.37
C LEU A 31 -4.74 -2.31 -9.84
N ILE A 32 -4.49 -2.81 -11.06
CA ILE A 32 -3.14 -2.85 -11.63
C ILE A 32 -2.63 -1.43 -11.87
N VAL A 33 -3.44 -0.58 -12.49
CA VAL A 33 -3.09 0.82 -12.76
C VAL A 33 -2.86 1.58 -11.46
N LEU A 34 -3.79 1.48 -10.49
CA LEU A 34 -3.62 2.09 -9.17
C LEU A 34 -2.35 1.59 -8.48
N HIS A 35 -1.97 0.32 -8.68
CA HIS A 35 -0.75 -0.21 -8.10
C HIS A 35 0.51 0.41 -8.67
N TRP A 36 0.65 0.40 -9.99
CA TRP A 36 1.82 0.99 -10.62
C TRP A 36 1.89 2.50 -10.41
N LEU A 37 0.75 3.18 -10.36
CA LEU A 37 0.70 4.61 -10.01
C LEU A 37 1.23 4.87 -8.60
N VAL A 38 0.78 4.10 -7.59
CA VAL A 38 1.31 4.24 -6.22
C VAL A 38 2.81 3.94 -6.17
N VAL A 39 3.29 2.90 -6.88
CA VAL A 39 4.71 2.57 -6.95
C VAL A 39 5.52 3.74 -7.55
N ALA A 40 5.07 4.32 -8.67
CA ALA A 40 5.72 5.46 -9.29
C ALA A 40 5.77 6.68 -8.36
N LEU A 41 4.68 6.97 -7.64
CA LEU A 41 4.64 8.05 -6.65
C LEU A 41 5.59 7.78 -5.48
N VAL A 42 5.68 6.53 -4.98
CA VAL A 42 6.63 6.16 -3.92
C VAL A 42 8.08 6.34 -4.37
N VAL A 43 8.41 6.04 -5.63
CA VAL A 43 9.74 6.34 -6.19
C VAL A 43 9.99 7.85 -6.21
N ALA A 44 9.02 8.65 -6.65
CA ALA A 44 9.13 10.11 -6.62
C ALA A 44 9.31 10.65 -5.18
N GLN A 45 8.62 10.07 -4.19
CA GLN A 45 8.82 10.40 -2.78
C GLN A 45 10.27 10.14 -2.34
N TYR A 46 10.83 8.99 -2.69
CA TYR A 46 12.21 8.64 -2.32
C TYR A 46 13.21 9.64 -2.90
N VAL A 47 13.12 9.93 -4.21
CA VAL A 47 14.04 10.84 -4.90
C VAL A 47 13.95 12.27 -4.35
N THR A 48 12.76 12.72 -3.97
CA THR A 48 12.53 14.09 -3.44
C THR A 48 12.76 14.22 -1.94
N SER A 49 12.85 13.11 -1.20
CA SER A 49 12.92 13.11 0.28
C SER A 49 14.08 13.93 0.85
N ALA A 50 15.23 13.95 0.17
CA ALA A 50 16.41 14.68 0.62
C ALA A 50 16.19 16.21 0.66
N ALA A 51 15.30 16.74 -0.19
CA ALA A 51 14.96 18.17 -0.22
C ALA A 51 14.23 18.60 1.05
N MET A 52 13.37 17.75 1.63
CA MET A 52 12.67 18.05 2.89
C MET A 52 13.66 18.39 4.01
N LEU A 53 14.78 17.66 4.09
CA LEU A 53 15.84 17.95 5.07
C LEU A 53 16.65 19.20 4.75
N ARG A 54 16.85 19.54 3.47
CA ARG A 54 17.61 20.74 3.09
C ARG A 54 16.82 22.01 3.38
N VAL A 55 15.55 22.04 2.98
CA VAL A 55 14.66 23.20 3.17
C VAL A 55 14.37 23.49 4.64
N HIS A 56 14.20 22.45 5.47
CA HIS A 56 13.78 22.61 6.88
C HIS A 56 14.93 22.58 7.88
N LYS A 57 16.19 22.60 7.43
CA LYS A 57 17.35 22.61 8.33
C LYS A 57 17.50 23.98 8.99
N PRO A 58 17.82 24.05 10.31
CA PRO A 58 17.98 25.32 11.03
C PRO A 58 19.01 26.27 10.39
N ARG A 59 20.06 25.74 9.76
CA ARG A 59 21.09 26.54 9.07
C ARG A 59 20.58 27.24 7.81
N GLN A 60 19.48 26.78 7.21
CA GLN A 60 18.84 27.42 6.06
C GLN A 60 17.80 28.47 6.47
N ILE A 61 17.50 28.65 7.75
CA ILE A 61 16.60 29.72 8.21
C ILE A 61 17.17 31.11 7.84
N PHE A 62 18.50 31.23 7.74
CA PHE A 62 19.19 32.48 7.42
C PHE A 62 19.68 32.58 5.96
N ALA A 63 19.39 31.58 5.12
CA ALA A 63 19.84 31.54 3.72
C ALA A 63 18.68 31.13 2.80
N ARG A 64 18.55 31.76 1.63
CA ARG A 64 17.50 31.37 0.67
C ARG A 64 17.75 29.94 0.17
N PRO A 65 16.76 29.01 0.27
CA PRO A 65 16.89 27.67 -0.29
C PRO A 65 17.05 27.70 -1.81
N ASP A 66 17.70 26.67 -2.36
CA ASP A 66 17.81 26.48 -3.81
C ASP A 66 16.39 26.32 -4.42
N PRO A 67 16.07 26.99 -5.54
CA PRO A 67 14.80 26.81 -6.23
C PRO A 67 14.43 25.35 -6.54
N LEU A 68 15.42 24.50 -6.85
CA LEU A 68 15.20 23.08 -7.09
C LEU A 68 14.79 22.34 -5.82
N ASP A 69 15.33 22.71 -4.66
CA ASP A 69 14.94 22.13 -3.38
C ASP A 69 13.51 22.50 -3.00
N LEU A 70 13.08 23.74 -3.30
CA LEU A 70 11.69 24.16 -3.11
C LEU A 70 10.72 23.40 -4.02
N LEU A 71 11.11 23.17 -5.28
CA LEU A 71 10.32 22.37 -6.21
C LEU A 71 10.20 20.91 -5.72
N GLN A 72 11.33 20.29 -5.36
CA GLN A 72 11.35 18.91 -4.85
C GLN A 72 10.53 18.77 -3.56
N ASN A 73 10.64 19.73 -2.65
CA ASN A 73 9.83 19.80 -1.42
C ASN A 73 8.34 19.87 -1.75
N THR A 74 7.95 20.70 -2.70
CA THR A 74 6.55 20.83 -3.15
C THR A 74 6.06 19.52 -3.76
N ILE A 75 6.83 18.91 -4.66
CA ILE A 75 6.51 17.60 -5.25
C ILE A 75 6.34 16.55 -4.16
N HIS A 76 7.24 16.51 -3.17
CA HIS A 76 7.19 15.55 -2.07
C HIS A 76 5.88 15.67 -1.27
N ILE A 77 5.49 16.88 -0.89
CA ILE A 77 4.27 17.12 -0.11
C ILE A 77 3.03 16.69 -0.91
N TRP A 78 2.89 17.16 -2.15
CA TRP A 78 1.69 16.89 -2.95
C TRP A 78 1.58 15.43 -3.39
N ALA A 79 2.69 14.82 -3.84
CA ALA A 79 2.69 13.41 -4.19
C ALA A 79 2.42 12.52 -2.96
N GLY A 80 2.87 12.93 -1.77
CA GLY A 80 2.61 12.22 -0.52
C GLY A 80 1.12 12.19 -0.17
N LEU A 81 0.44 13.35 -0.32
CA LEU A 81 -1.01 13.44 -0.15
C LEU A 81 -1.77 12.61 -1.18
N MET A 82 -1.33 12.62 -2.44
CA MET A 82 -1.93 11.78 -3.49
C MET A 82 -1.83 10.28 -3.16
N ILE A 83 -0.70 9.82 -2.61
CA ILE A 83 -0.55 8.42 -2.18
C ILE A 83 -1.61 8.05 -1.13
N ILE A 84 -1.88 8.91 -0.15
CA ILE A 84 -2.90 8.65 0.89
C ILE A 84 -4.28 8.44 0.25
N VAL A 85 -4.68 9.34 -0.66
CA VAL A 85 -5.97 9.27 -1.36
C VAL A 85 -6.05 8.00 -2.22
N LEU A 86 -5.01 7.71 -3.01
CA LEU A 86 -4.98 6.52 -3.86
C LEU A 86 -4.98 5.22 -3.06
N MET A 87 -4.31 5.20 -1.90
CA MET A 87 -4.33 4.07 -0.98
C MET A 87 -5.71 3.87 -0.36
N ALA A 88 -6.41 4.94 0.02
CA ALA A 88 -7.79 4.85 0.50
C ALA A 88 -8.72 4.26 -0.57
N ILE A 89 -8.62 4.74 -1.82
CA ILE A 89 -9.36 4.19 -2.97
C ILE A 89 -9.03 2.71 -3.17
N ARG A 90 -7.74 2.36 -3.19
CA ARG A 90 -7.28 0.98 -3.39
C ARG A 90 -7.82 0.04 -2.30
N LEU A 91 -7.76 0.44 -1.04
CA LEU A 91 -8.26 -0.35 0.08
C LEU A 91 -9.78 -0.49 0.03
N GLY A 92 -10.50 0.58 -0.33
CA GLY A 92 -11.95 0.53 -0.54
C GLY A 92 -12.35 -0.44 -1.66
N LEU A 93 -11.66 -0.39 -2.79
CA LEU A 93 -11.88 -1.33 -3.90
C LEU A 93 -11.57 -2.77 -3.49
N ARG A 94 -10.44 -3.01 -2.80
CA ARG A 94 -10.07 -4.34 -2.31
C ARG A 94 -11.08 -4.89 -1.30
N TRP A 95 -11.61 -4.04 -0.43
CA TRP A 95 -12.65 -4.45 0.53
C TRP A 95 -13.96 -4.80 -0.17
N ARG A 96 -14.34 -4.05 -1.21
CA ARG A 96 -15.59 -4.26 -1.95
C ARG A 96 -15.58 -5.51 -2.83
N PHE A 97 -14.47 -5.80 -3.50
CA PHE A 97 -14.39 -6.84 -4.54
C PHE A 97 -13.53 -8.05 -4.16
N GLY A 98 -12.84 -8.00 -3.02
CA GLY A 98 -12.06 -9.12 -2.48
C GLY A 98 -10.69 -9.31 -3.12
N THR A 99 -9.95 -10.27 -2.56
CA THR A 99 -8.58 -10.62 -2.99
C THR A 99 -8.60 -11.74 -4.04
N PRO A 100 -7.68 -11.72 -5.03
CA PRO A 100 -7.45 -12.88 -5.89
C PRO A 100 -7.16 -14.13 -5.06
N GLN A 101 -7.64 -15.29 -5.54
CA GLN A 101 -7.37 -16.56 -4.87
C GLN A 101 -5.86 -16.89 -4.93
N PRO A 102 -5.29 -17.53 -3.90
CA PRO A 102 -3.91 -18.00 -3.95
C PRO A 102 -3.68 -18.91 -5.16
N LEU A 103 -2.45 -18.90 -5.70
CA LEU A 103 -2.07 -19.80 -6.79
C LEU A 103 -2.26 -21.27 -6.37
N LYS A 104 -2.71 -22.10 -7.31
CA LYS A 104 -2.81 -23.55 -7.09
C LYS A 104 -1.43 -24.09 -6.71
N GLY A 105 -1.34 -24.79 -5.58
CA GLY A 105 -0.08 -25.36 -5.05
C GLY A 105 0.65 -24.51 -4.00
N THR A 106 0.14 -23.33 -3.62
CA THR A 106 0.70 -22.57 -2.49
C THR A 106 0.43 -23.30 -1.17
N THR A 107 1.48 -23.59 -0.41
CA THR A 107 1.33 -24.20 0.94
C THR A 107 0.73 -23.21 1.93
N SER A 108 0.03 -23.71 2.96
CA SER A 108 -0.68 -22.87 3.93
C SER A 108 0.23 -21.85 4.64
N TRP A 109 1.49 -22.20 4.91
CA TRP A 109 2.45 -21.29 5.53
C TRP A 109 2.87 -20.16 4.57
N GLN A 110 3.08 -20.46 3.28
CA GLN A 110 3.39 -19.45 2.26
C GLN A 110 2.23 -18.47 2.08
N ALA A 111 1.00 -18.97 2.05
CA ALA A 111 -0.19 -18.14 1.94
C ALA A 111 -0.35 -17.21 3.15
N ASN A 112 -0.08 -17.70 4.36
CA ASN A 112 -0.13 -16.90 5.58
C ASN A 112 1.00 -15.85 5.65
N ALA A 113 2.22 -16.23 5.28
CA ALA A 113 3.36 -15.30 5.20
C ALA A 113 3.09 -14.18 4.19
N ALA A 114 2.60 -14.51 3.00
CA ALA A 114 2.25 -13.53 1.98
C ALA A 114 1.16 -12.55 2.48
N ARG A 115 0.13 -13.05 3.18
CA ARG A 115 -0.90 -12.19 3.79
C ARG A 115 -0.32 -11.26 4.85
N ALA A 116 0.55 -11.78 5.73
CA ALA A 116 1.18 -11.00 6.80
C ALA A 116 2.04 -9.87 6.23
N VAL A 117 2.87 -10.16 5.24
CA VAL A 117 3.69 -9.19 4.52
C VAL A 117 2.83 -8.12 3.84
N HIS A 118 1.80 -8.51 3.09
CA HIS A 118 0.92 -7.55 2.42
C HIS A 118 0.20 -6.65 3.41
N PHE A 119 -0.24 -7.21 4.55
CA PHE A 119 -0.83 -6.42 5.62
C PHE A 119 0.18 -5.42 6.20
N ALA A 120 1.41 -5.85 6.49
CA ALA A 120 2.47 -4.97 6.97
C ALA A 120 2.80 -3.85 5.98
N LEU A 121 2.84 -4.14 4.68
CA LEU A 121 3.04 -3.14 3.62
C LEU A 121 1.88 -2.12 3.59
N TYR A 122 0.64 -2.55 3.76
CA TYR A 122 -0.49 -1.61 3.83
C TYR A 122 -0.40 -0.70 5.06
N VAL A 123 -0.15 -1.27 6.23
CA VAL A 123 -0.03 -0.51 7.47
C VAL A 123 1.10 0.51 7.37
N THR A 124 2.26 0.11 6.85
CA THR A 124 3.43 0.99 6.74
C THR A 124 3.23 2.11 5.73
N ILE A 125 2.66 1.85 4.54
CA ILE A 125 2.36 2.92 3.56
C ILE A 125 1.35 3.92 4.14
N VAL A 126 0.30 3.44 4.80
CA VAL A 126 -0.71 4.31 5.42
C VAL A 126 -0.09 5.15 6.54
N ALA A 127 0.65 4.52 7.45
CA ALA A 127 1.36 5.21 8.53
C ALA A 127 2.38 6.24 7.98
N GLN A 128 3.07 5.91 6.90
CA GLN A 128 4.01 6.82 6.22
C GLN A 128 3.29 8.11 5.76
N GLY A 129 2.17 7.96 5.06
CA GLY A 129 1.38 9.09 4.60
C GLY A 129 0.85 9.94 5.74
N PHE A 130 0.24 9.32 6.76
CA PHE A 130 -0.28 10.05 7.92
C PHE A 130 0.81 10.80 8.68
N THR A 131 1.92 10.15 9.01
CA THR A 131 3.04 10.80 9.71
C THR A 131 3.63 11.96 8.90
N GLY A 132 3.69 11.83 7.56
CA GLY A 132 4.15 12.92 6.68
C GLY A 132 3.20 14.11 6.67
N ALA A 133 1.89 13.86 6.57
CA ALA A 133 0.87 14.92 6.63
C ALA A 133 0.90 15.63 7.99
N VAL A 134 1.00 14.89 9.10
CA VAL A 134 1.13 15.48 10.43
C VAL A 134 2.41 16.30 10.55
N ALA A 135 3.54 15.82 10.01
CA ALA A 135 4.81 16.55 10.06
C ALA A 135 4.72 17.93 9.40
N VAL A 136 4.10 18.01 8.23
CA VAL A 136 4.02 19.24 7.43
C VAL A 136 2.98 20.22 7.96
N TYR A 137 1.80 19.73 8.38
CA TYR A 137 0.67 20.62 8.67
C TYR A 137 0.41 20.85 10.17
N LEU A 138 0.95 20.02 11.05
CA LEU A 138 0.60 20.04 12.47
C LEU A 138 1.83 20.11 13.38
N TRP A 139 2.74 19.13 13.26
CA TRP A 139 3.81 18.94 14.24
C TRP A 139 5.07 18.32 13.62
N TRP A 140 6.00 19.18 13.20
CA TRP A 140 7.26 18.79 12.54
C TRP A 140 8.11 17.73 13.28
N PRO A 141 8.21 17.70 14.62
CA PRO A 141 8.99 16.67 15.32
C PRO A 141 8.61 15.22 15.01
N ILE A 142 7.36 14.95 14.56
CA ILE A 142 6.95 13.60 14.12
C ILE A 142 7.70 13.12 12.86
N SER A 143 8.42 14.01 12.17
CA SER A 143 9.27 13.66 11.02
C SER A 143 10.31 12.57 11.35
N ALA A 144 10.75 12.46 12.60
CA ALA A 144 11.60 11.35 13.04
C ALA A 144 10.89 10.00 12.88
N ALA A 145 9.62 9.91 13.30
CA ALA A 145 8.80 8.71 13.11
C ALA A 145 8.55 8.44 11.62
N HIS A 146 8.30 9.47 10.81
CA HIS A 146 8.14 9.34 9.36
C HIS A 146 9.35 8.70 8.68
N VAL A 147 10.58 9.05 9.09
CA VAL A 147 11.82 8.43 8.56
C VAL A 147 11.97 6.98 9.04
N ILE A 148 11.59 6.67 10.29
CA ILE A 148 11.65 5.30 10.82
C ILE A 148 10.67 4.39 10.07
N VAL A 149 9.42 4.84 9.89
CA VAL A 149 8.40 4.08 9.15
C VAL A 149 8.86 3.82 7.72
N PHE A 150 9.51 4.78 7.07
CA PHE A 150 10.06 4.60 5.72
C PHE A 150 11.12 3.49 5.66
N ARG A 151 12.01 3.44 6.64
CA ARG A 151 13.06 2.39 6.71
C ARG A 151 12.45 1.01 6.91
N ILE A 152 11.41 0.91 7.74
CA ILE A 152 10.66 -0.34 7.93
C ILE A 152 10.01 -0.75 6.60
N PHE A 153 9.35 0.19 5.91
CA PHE A 153 8.74 -0.06 4.61
C PHE A 153 9.76 -0.59 3.59
N LEU A 154 10.92 0.06 3.46
CA LEU A 154 11.99 -0.41 2.56
C LEU A 154 12.51 -1.79 2.96
N GLY A 155 12.68 -2.05 4.26
CA GLY A 155 13.09 -3.37 4.76
C GLY A 155 12.09 -4.46 4.39
N LEU A 156 10.79 -4.19 4.50
CA LEU A 156 9.73 -5.11 4.08
C LEU A 156 9.78 -5.37 2.57
N VAL A 157 9.90 -4.31 1.75
CA VAL A 157 10.02 -4.45 0.29
C VAL A 157 11.24 -5.27 -0.10
N PHE A 158 12.41 -5.00 0.50
CA PHE A 158 13.64 -5.71 0.20
C PHE A 158 13.59 -7.17 0.65
N CYS A 159 13.06 -7.45 1.84
CA CYS A 159 12.86 -8.82 2.34
C CYS A 159 11.95 -9.65 1.42
N THR A 160 10.99 -9.01 0.75
CA THR A 160 10.11 -9.68 -0.22
C THR A 160 10.73 -9.87 -1.60
N TRP A 161 11.89 -9.27 -1.87
CA TRP A 161 12.64 -9.51 -3.09
C TRP A 161 13.42 -10.82 -2.95
N PRO A 162 13.22 -11.86 -3.78
CA PRO A 162 13.75 -13.21 -3.54
C PRO A 162 15.28 -13.42 -3.63
N ARG A 163 16.11 -12.42 -3.30
CA ARG A 163 17.58 -12.58 -3.23
C ARG A 163 18.16 -11.76 -2.08
N ALA A 164 18.53 -12.45 -0.99
CA ALA A 164 19.69 -12.15 -0.12
C ALA A 164 19.69 -12.87 1.26
N CYS A 165 19.05 -14.04 1.42
CA CYS A 165 19.45 -14.97 2.47
C CYS A 165 20.18 -16.16 1.85
N GLY A 166 21.36 -15.87 1.30
CA GLY A 166 22.40 -16.86 1.11
C GLY A 166 23.27 -16.88 2.36
N THR A 167 23.03 -17.84 3.25
CA THR A 167 24.04 -18.34 4.19
C THR A 167 23.91 -19.86 4.23
N ASN A 168 24.66 -20.48 3.32
CA ASN A 168 25.46 -21.70 3.47
C ASN A 168 24.91 -22.83 4.35
N SER A 169 24.48 -23.89 3.69
CA SER A 169 24.67 -25.26 4.18
C SER A 169 26.09 -25.71 3.83
N PHE A 170 26.92 -25.89 4.85
CA PHE A 170 27.92 -26.97 4.94
C PHE A 170 27.90 -27.45 6.39
#